data_AF-A0A2N6AQQ3-F1
#
_entry.id   AF-A0A2N6AQQ3-F1
#
_cell.length_a   1.000
_cell.length_b   1.000
_cell.length_c   1.000
_cell.angle_alpha   90.00
_cell.angle_beta   90.00
_cell.angle_gamma   90.00
#
_symmetry.space_group_name_H-M   'P 1'
#
loop_
_entity.id
_entity.type
_entity.pdbx_description
1 polymer ?
#
loop_
_entity_poly.entity_id
_entity_poly.type
_entity_poly.pdbx_seq_one_letter_code
_entity_poly.pdbx_strand_id
1 'polypeptide(L)'
;MRSFNKFAAVTAVLALMVGFSTTAVAQNGKSMKQDYGLAFTFCNGFELIETTGTMNVVMVKSETDENGCSSIQLHLNTQNVTGTSLTTGATYRIIDVTNTRQVNLAFCAGDGCTVELETAVMFQLKSKDGTSSFSQGTYHVVLNFCTMEVEEIRASFNNNNGCDE
;
A
#
# COMPACT_ATOMS: atom_id res chain seq x y z
N MET A 1 -36.72 66.14 -13.85
CA MET A 1 -35.70 65.73 -14.84
C MET A 1 -34.34 66.26 -14.40
N ARG A 2 -33.26 65.50 -14.64
CA ARG A 2 -31.85 65.64 -14.20
C ARG A 2 -31.56 65.01 -12.83
N SER A 3 -30.51 64.21 -12.63
CA SER A 3 -29.78 63.22 -13.42
C SER A 3 -29.01 62.37 -12.38
N PHE A 4 -28.92 61.06 -12.60
CA PHE A 4 -28.27 60.12 -11.68
C PHE A 4 -26.75 60.39 -11.58
N ASN A 5 -26.23 60.57 -10.36
CA ASN A 5 -24.81 60.39 -10.05
C ASN A 5 -24.63 59.05 -9.33
N LYS A 6 -24.29 58.00 -10.10
CA LYS A 6 -23.78 56.71 -9.58
C LYS A 6 -22.42 56.45 -10.21
N PHE A 7 -21.37 56.99 -9.60
CA PHE A 7 -19.98 56.67 -9.96
C PHE A 7 -19.12 56.72 -8.69
N ALA A 8 -19.20 55.67 -7.87
CA ALA A 8 -18.22 55.40 -6.80
C ALA A 8 -18.50 54.05 -6.12
N ALA A 9 -18.47 52.93 -6.86
CA ALA A 9 -18.54 51.60 -6.22
C ALA A 9 -18.08 50.45 -7.14
N VAL A 10 -17.02 50.61 -7.94
CA VAL A 10 -16.56 49.53 -8.85
C VAL A 10 -15.12 49.08 -8.60
N THR A 11 -14.42 49.63 -7.60
CA THR A 11 -12.98 49.36 -7.45
C THR A 11 -12.59 48.94 -6.04
N ALA A 12 -13.20 47.87 -5.51
CA ALA A 12 -12.76 47.31 -4.22
C ALA A 12 -13.07 45.81 -4.02
N VAL A 13 -13.25 45.02 -5.08
CA VAL A 13 -13.47 43.55 -4.96
C VAL A 13 -12.63 42.77 -5.97
N LEU A 14 -11.39 43.21 -6.23
CA LEU A 14 -10.44 42.46 -7.07
C LEU A 14 -9.06 42.26 -6.41
N ALA A 15 -8.95 42.53 -5.11
CA ALA A 15 -7.70 42.38 -4.35
C ALA A 15 -7.74 41.29 -3.26
N LEU A 16 -8.84 40.52 -3.17
CA LEU A 16 -9.03 39.52 -2.11
C LEU A 16 -9.18 38.09 -2.66
N MET A 17 -8.48 37.75 -3.74
CA MET A 17 -8.38 36.36 -4.24
C MET A 17 -6.93 35.90 -4.50
N VAL A 18 -5.93 36.60 -3.96
CA VAL A 18 -4.50 36.21 -4.15
C VAL A 18 -3.95 35.38 -2.97
N GLY A 19 -4.80 34.99 -2.02
CA GLY A 19 -4.37 34.50 -0.70
C GLY A 19 -4.34 32.99 -0.47
N PHE A 20 -4.74 32.13 -1.41
CA PHE A 20 -4.71 30.68 -1.21
C PHE A 20 -4.36 29.94 -2.50
N SER A 21 -3.24 30.30 -3.12
CA SER A 21 -2.50 29.31 -3.90
C SER A 21 -1.53 28.62 -2.96
N THR A 22 -2.05 27.75 -2.09
CA THR A 22 -1.21 26.68 -1.57
C THR A 22 -0.73 25.93 -2.80
N THR A 23 0.55 26.08 -3.13
CA THR A 23 1.21 25.22 -4.09
C THR A 23 0.84 23.80 -3.73
N ALA A 24 0.09 23.11 -4.59
CA ALA A 24 -0.05 21.67 -4.47
C ALA A 24 1.36 21.14 -4.68
N VAL A 25 2.06 20.89 -3.57
CA VAL A 25 3.45 20.48 -3.64
C VAL A 25 3.45 19.07 -4.19
N ALA A 26 4.26 18.86 -5.21
CA ALA A 26 4.31 17.60 -5.92
C ALA A 26 4.75 16.49 -4.95
N GLN A 27 3.80 15.61 -4.59
CA GLN A 27 4.14 14.37 -3.90
C GLN A 27 4.94 13.49 -4.86
N ASN A 28 6.17 13.15 -4.47
CA ASN A 28 6.98 12.18 -5.22
C ASN A 28 6.45 10.78 -4.93
N GLY A 29 5.50 10.36 -5.77
CA GLY A 29 4.98 8.99 -5.80
C GLY A 29 5.79 8.11 -6.73
N LYS A 30 6.16 6.91 -6.27
CA LYS A 30 6.77 5.86 -7.09
C LYS A 30 5.91 4.60 -7.02
N SER A 31 5.58 4.04 -8.18
CA SER A 31 4.89 2.75 -8.29
C SER A 31 5.84 1.75 -8.91
N MET A 32 5.85 0.53 -8.38
CA MET A 32 6.66 -0.57 -8.88
C MET A 32 5.91 -1.89 -8.79
N LYS A 33 6.25 -2.82 -9.68
CA LYS A 33 5.76 -4.18 -9.65
C LYS A 33 6.82 -5.08 -9.05
N GLN A 34 6.40 -5.90 -8.10
CA GLN A 34 7.21 -6.94 -7.50
C GLN A 34 6.59 -8.29 -7.86
N ASP A 35 7.41 -9.25 -8.27
CA ASP A 35 6.92 -10.62 -8.45
C ASP A 35 6.43 -11.17 -7.12
N TYR A 36 5.25 -11.79 -7.14
CA TYR A 36 4.67 -12.45 -6.00
C TYR A 36 4.86 -13.95 -6.19
N GLY A 37 5.80 -14.53 -5.45
CA GLY A 37 6.10 -15.96 -5.50
C GLY A 37 6.36 -16.47 -4.10
N LEU A 38 5.40 -17.17 -3.50
CA LEU A 38 5.48 -17.66 -2.13
C LEU A 38 4.90 -19.06 -2.04
N ALA A 39 5.51 -19.91 -1.22
CA ALA A 39 4.97 -21.21 -0.88
C ALA A 39 4.54 -21.22 0.59
N PHE A 40 3.34 -21.71 0.88
CA PHE A 40 2.86 -21.83 2.24
C PHE A 40 2.00 -23.06 2.42
N THR A 41 1.93 -23.54 3.67
CA THR A 41 1.13 -24.70 4.00
C THR A 41 -0.24 -24.26 4.49
N PHE A 42 -1.29 -24.81 3.90
CA PHE A 42 -2.67 -24.55 4.24
C PHE A 42 -3.21 -25.72 5.09
N CYS A 43 -3.94 -25.40 6.17
CA CYS A 43 -4.56 -26.33 7.13
C CYS A 43 -3.67 -27.46 7.68
N ASN A 44 -3.22 -27.33 8.93
CA ASN A 44 -2.56 -28.39 9.71
C ASN A 44 -1.37 -29.09 9.00
N GLY A 45 -0.72 -28.43 8.06
CA GLY A 45 0.51 -28.96 7.44
C GLY A 45 0.31 -29.86 6.22
N PHE A 46 -0.92 -30.05 5.71
CA PHE A 46 -1.19 -31.09 4.70
C PHE A 46 -1.06 -30.63 3.24
N GLU A 47 -1.28 -29.35 2.96
CA GLU A 47 -1.29 -28.85 1.58
C GLU A 47 -0.30 -27.69 1.38
N LEU A 48 0.80 -27.95 0.68
CA LEU A 48 1.73 -26.90 0.26
C LEU A 48 1.16 -26.23 -1.00
N ILE A 49 0.89 -24.93 -0.92
CA ILE A 49 0.38 -24.13 -2.02
C ILE A 49 1.51 -23.23 -2.51
N GLU A 50 1.91 -23.41 -3.76
CA GLU A 50 2.83 -22.51 -4.45
C GLU A 50 2.05 -21.41 -5.15
N THR A 51 2.38 -20.17 -4.85
CA THR A 51 1.70 -19.00 -5.40
C THR A 51 2.52 -18.29 -6.44
N THR A 52 1.82 -17.71 -7.41
CA THR A 52 2.37 -16.88 -8.47
C THR A 52 1.48 -15.67 -8.67
N GLY A 53 2.07 -14.52 -8.96
CA GLY A 53 1.32 -13.32 -9.31
C GLY A 53 2.23 -12.10 -9.26
N THR A 54 1.62 -10.93 -9.08
CA THR A 54 2.35 -9.69 -8.92
C THR A 54 1.80 -8.89 -7.74
N MET A 55 2.68 -8.20 -7.04
CA MET A 55 2.30 -7.17 -6.08
C MET A 55 2.63 -5.80 -6.68
N ASN A 56 1.65 -4.90 -6.69
CA ASN A 56 1.91 -3.50 -6.94
C ASN A 56 2.26 -2.82 -5.62
N VAL A 57 3.40 -2.13 -5.60
CA VAL A 57 3.87 -1.35 -4.46
C VAL A 57 3.86 0.11 -4.86
N VAL A 58 3.17 0.93 -4.08
CA VAL A 58 3.13 2.38 -4.27
C VAL A 58 3.70 3.05 -3.03
N MET A 59 4.73 3.86 -3.20
CA MET A 59 5.34 4.66 -2.14
C MET A 59 5.12 6.13 -2.45
N VAL A 60 4.59 6.87 -1.50
CA VAL A 60 4.37 8.31 -1.61
C VAL A 60 5.10 9.00 -0.47
N LYS A 61 6.15 9.76 -0.79
CA LYS A 61 6.91 10.52 0.19
C LYS A 61 6.29 11.91 0.38
N SER A 62 6.07 12.31 1.63
CA SER A 62 5.71 13.67 1.99
C SER A 62 6.89 14.61 1.83
N GLU A 63 6.60 15.90 1.86
CA GLU A 63 7.65 16.90 2.03
C GLU A 63 8.43 16.69 3.33
N THR A 64 9.68 17.16 3.28
CA THR A 64 10.54 17.26 4.45
C THR A 64 10.13 18.50 5.23
N ASP A 65 9.81 18.34 6.51
CA ASP A 65 9.47 19.43 7.42
C ASP A 65 10.69 20.26 7.83
N GLU A 66 10.45 21.32 8.61
CA GLU A 66 11.50 22.20 9.12
C GLU A 66 12.53 21.51 10.03
N ASN A 67 12.20 20.33 10.56
CA ASN A 67 13.09 19.51 11.37
C ASN A 67 13.89 18.51 10.54
N GLY A 68 13.74 18.52 9.21
CA GLY A 68 14.41 17.56 8.33
C GLY A 68 13.72 16.20 8.30
N CYS A 69 12.46 16.09 8.76
CA CYS A 69 11.71 14.85 8.81
C CYS A 69 10.70 14.73 7.67
N SER A 70 10.55 13.55 7.10
CA SER A 70 9.54 13.24 6.08
C SER A 70 8.74 12.01 6.49
N SER A 71 7.60 11.80 5.85
CA SER A 71 6.84 10.57 5.97
C SER A 71 6.73 9.85 4.62
N ILE A 72 6.61 8.52 4.64
CA ILE A 72 6.24 7.72 3.47
C ILE A 72 4.94 7.00 3.76
N GLN A 73 4.05 7.06 2.77
CA GLN A 73 2.87 6.21 2.67
C GLN A 73 3.22 5.03 1.77
N LEU A 74 3.18 3.82 2.31
CA LEU A 74 3.33 2.58 1.55
C LEU A 74 1.97 1.97 1.31
N HIS A 75 1.64 1.65 0.05
CA HIS A 75 0.49 0.84 -0.32
C HIS A 75 0.95 -0.44 -1.02
N LEU A 76 0.54 -1.58 -0.48
CA LEU A 76 0.76 -2.91 -1.06
C LEU A 76 -0.56 -3.43 -1.61
N ASN A 77 -0.55 -3.90 -2.86
CA ASN A 77 -1.73 -4.46 -3.51
C ASN A 77 -1.36 -5.68 -4.34
N THR A 78 -1.83 -6.86 -3.91
CA THR A 78 -1.66 -8.09 -4.69
C THR A 78 -2.63 -8.10 -5.88
N GLN A 79 -2.12 -8.46 -7.06
CA GLN A 79 -2.89 -8.52 -8.29
C GLN A 79 -2.73 -9.86 -8.97
N ASN A 80 -3.87 -10.50 -9.27
CA ASN A 80 -3.95 -11.77 -9.97
C ASN A 80 -3.10 -12.87 -9.32
N VAL A 81 -3.03 -12.90 -7.98
CA VAL A 81 -2.31 -13.96 -7.29
C VAL A 81 -3.14 -15.24 -7.33
N THR A 82 -2.53 -16.30 -7.84
CA THR A 82 -3.06 -17.65 -7.84
C THR A 82 -2.14 -18.57 -7.06
N GLY A 83 -2.70 -19.62 -6.47
CA GLY A 83 -1.97 -20.69 -5.81
C GLY A 83 -2.30 -22.03 -6.43
N THR A 84 -1.33 -22.92 -6.51
CA THR A 84 -1.55 -24.32 -6.89
C THR A 84 -1.08 -25.22 -5.75
N SER A 85 -1.94 -26.12 -5.31
CA SER A 85 -1.57 -27.18 -4.40
C SER A 85 -0.59 -28.14 -5.06
N LEU A 86 0.55 -28.35 -4.42
CA LEU A 86 1.52 -29.35 -4.86
C LEU A 86 1.09 -30.78 -4.53
N THR A 87 0.13 -30.94 -3.60
CA THR A 87 -0.40 -32.25 -3.19
C THR A 87 -1.56 -32.69 -4.09
N THR A 88 -2.50 -31.80 -4.38
CA THR A 88 -3.77 -32.13 -5.05
C THR A 88 -3.87 -31.57 -6.47
N GLY A 89 -3.00 -30.62 -6.86
CA GLY A 89 -3.12 -29.87 -8.10
C GLY A 89 -4.28 -28.87 -8.10
N ALA A 90 -4.99 -28.70 -6.98
CA ALA A 90 -6.07 -27.74 -6.86
C ALA A 90 -5.55 -26.30 -7.03
N THR A 91 -6.30 -25.50 -7.78
CA THR A 91 -5.99 -24.08 -8.02
C THR A 91 -6.85 -23.19 -7.15
N TYR A 92 -6.22 -22.21 -6.52
CA TYR A 92 -6.85 -21.22 -5.66
C TYR A 92 -6.59 -19.82 -6.20
N ARG A 93 -7.59 -18.95 -6.09
CA ARG A 93 -7.38 -17.51 -6.16
C ARG A 93 -7.00 -17.03 -4.76
N ILE A 94 -5.87 -16.35 -4.64
CA ILE A 94 -5.39 -15.81 -3.37
C ILE A 94 -5.73 -14.33 -3.35
N ILE A 95 -6.48 -13.91 -2.35
CA ILE A 95 -6.95 -12.54 -2.21
C ILE A 95 -6.41 -12.02 -0.90
N ASP A 96 -5.59 -10.97 -0.94
CA ASP A 96 -5.26 -10.23 0.28
C ASP A 96 -6.50 -9.44 0.71
N VAL A 97 -7.10 -9.84 1.83
CA VAL A 97 -8.31 -9.22 2.38
C VAL A 97 -7.98 -8.21 3.47
N THR A 98 -6.70 -8.04 3.80
CA THR A 98 -6.18 -6.92 4.58
C THR A 98 -6.15 -5.70 3.67
N ASN A 99 -7.34 -5.14 3.41
CA ASN A 99 -7.56 -3.92 2.61
C ASN A 99 -6.32 -3.03 2.59
N THR A 100 -5.66 -2.94 1.42
CA THR A 100 -4.66 -1.93 1.05
C THR A 100 -4.07 -1.18 2.23
N ARG A 101 -3.09 -1.77 2.90
CA ARG A 101 -2.45 -1.13 4.04
C ARG A 101 -1.74 0.12 3.56
N GLN A 102 -2.17 1.27 4.06
CA GLN A 102 -1.38 2.48 4.04
C GLN A 102 -0.54 2.49 5.32
N VAL A 103 0.76 2.27 5.18
CA VAL A 103 1.70 2.40 6.31
C VAL A 103 2.32 3.77 6.24
N ASN A 104 2.14 4.58 7.31
CA ASN A 104 2.77 5.88 7.43
C ASN A 104 4.02 5.74 8.30
N LEU A 105 5.19 5.89 7.70
CA LEU A 105 6.48 5.83 8.38
C LEU A 105 7.09 7.22 8.38
N ALA A 106 7.59 7.70 9.52
CA ALA A 106 8.31 8.98 9.62
C ALA A 106 9.82 8.70 9.75
N PHE A 107 10.64 9.54 9.12
CA PHE A 107 12.10 9.47 9.15
C PHE A 107 12.70 10.86 9.10
N CYS A 108 13.77 11.08 9.86
CA CYS A 108 14.48 12.35 9.97
C CYS A 108 15.90 12.27 9.42
N ALA A 109 16.48 13.44 9.13
CA ALA A 109 17.87 13.53 8.71
C ALA A 109 18.80 12.93 9.79
N GLY A 110 19.42 11.80 9.46
CA GLY A 110 20.32 11.06 10.36
C GLY A 110 19.88 9.62 10.68
N ASP A 111 18.63 9.25 10.38
CA ASP A 111 18.08 7.93 10.74
C ASP A 111 18.58 6.77 9.85
N GLY A 112 19.35 7.07 8.79
CA GLY A 112 19.79 6.09 7.78
C GLY A 112 18.68 5.68 6.83
N CYS A 113 18.99 5.27 5.59
CA CYS A 113 18.02 5.19 4.48
C CYS A 113 17.09 3.95 4.44
N THR A 114 17.34 2.95 5.27
CA THR A 114 16.69 1.64 5.18
C THR A 114 15.73 1.43 6.34
N VAL A 115 14.52 0.97 6.04
CA VAL A 115 13.52 0.58 7.03
C VAL A 115 13.04 -0.83 6.75
N GLU A 116 13.00 -1.64 7.80
CA GLU A 116 12.40 -2.97 7.81
C GLU A 116 11.04 -2.89 8.49
N LEU A 117 10.01 -3.46 7.85
CA LEU A 117 8.64 -3.49 8.32
C LEU A 117 8.13 -4.93 8.33
N GLU A 118 7.58 -5.35 9.45
CA GLU A 118 6.77 -6.56 9.57
C GLU A 118 5.30 -6.17 9.69
N THR A 119 4.47 -6.62 8.74
CA THR A 119 3.04 -6.32 8.75
C THR A 119 2.19 -7.57 8.63
N ALA A 120 1.36 -7.82 9.63
CA ALA A 120 0.40 -8.92 9.59
C ALA A 120 -0.58 -8.78 8.41
N VAL A 121 -0.91 -9.88 7.77
CA VAL A 121 -1.83 -9.94 6.64
C VAL A 121 -2.76 -11.13 6.75
N MET A 122 -3.92 -11.01 6.12
CA MET A 122 -4.92 -12.05 6.04
C MET A 122 -5.24 -12.30 4.58
N PHE A 123 -5.12 -13.56 4.19
CA PHE A 123 -5.40 -14.04 2.85
C PHE A 123 -6.69 -14.82 2.85
N GLN A 124 -7.57 -14.53 1.90
CA GLN A 124 -8.66 -15.42 1.53
C GLN A 124 -8.20 -16.29 0.36
N LEU A 125 -8.23 -17.60 0.57
CA LEU A 125 -8.06 -18.59 -0.47
C LEU A 125 -9.43 -18.97 -0.99
N LYS A 126 -9.65 -18.80 -2.29
CA LYS A 126 -10.90 -19.16 -2.94
C LYS A 126 -10.66 -20.26 -3.97
N SER A 127 -11.21 -21.44 -3.73
CA SER A 127 -11.18 -22.56 -4.67
C SER A 127 -12.10 -22.32 -5.87
N LYS A 128 -11.95 -23.15 -6.90
CA LYS A 128 -12.74 -23.07 -8.13
C LYS A 128 -14.24 -23.31 -7.91
N ASP A 129 -14.62 -24.14 -6.95
CA ASP A 129 -16.02 -24.41 -6.58
C ASP A 129 -16.66 -23.29 -5.75
N GLY A 130 -15.87 -22.26 -5.39
CA GLY A 130 -16.33 -21.09 -4.64
C GLY A 130 -16.12 -21.17 -3.14
N THR A 131 -15.70 -22.33 -2.61
CA THR A 131 -15.32 -22.49 -1.20
C THR A 131 -14.20 -21.51 -0.86
N SER A 132 -14.28 -20.93 0.33
CA SER A 132 -13.32 -19.93 0.77
C SER A 132 -12.81 -20.24 2.16
N SER A 133 -11.54 -20.00 2.37
CA SER A 133 -10.89 -20.16 3.66
C SER A 133 -9.92 -19.01 3.90
N PHE A 134 -9.53 -18.79 5.16
CA PHE A 134 -8.66 -17.68 5.54
C PHE A 134 -7.35 -18.20 6.12
N SER A 135 -6.27 -17.50 5.83
CA SER A 135 -4.96 -17.75 6.42
C SER A 135 -4.35 -16.43 6.85
N GLN A 136 -3.60 -16.45 7.95
CA GLN A 136 -2.87 -15.29 8.44
C GLN A 136 -1.40 -15.44 8.10
N GLY A 137 -0.77 -14.33 7.75
CA GLY A 137 0.64 -14.25 7.47
C GLY A 137 1.22 -12.92 7.90
N THR A 138 2.47 -12.68 7.53
CA THR A 138 3.17 -11.42 7.73
C THR A 138 3.96 -11.09 6.47
N TYR A 139 3.90 -9.86 5.98
CA TYR A 139 4.89 -9.37 5.02
C TYR A 139 6.07 -8.78 5.77
N HIS A 140 7.26 -9.26 5.42
CA HIS A 140 8.52 -8.59 5.67
C HIS A 140 8.83 -7.69 4.47
N VAL A 141 8.99 -6.40 4.69
CA VAL A 141 9.25 -5.40 3.65
C VAL A 141 10.47 -4.59 4.05
N VAL A 142 11.47 -4.57 3.16
CA VAL A 142 12.66 -3.72 3.29
C VAL A 142 12.58 -2.62 2.25
N LEU A 143 12.58 -1.38 2.72
CA LEU A 143 12.47 -0.19 1.89
C LEU A 143 13.71 0.68 2.02
N ASN A 144 14.14 1.24 0.90
CA ASN A 144 15.10 2.33 0.85
C ASN A 144 14.37 3.64 0.57
N PHE A 145 14.20 4.49 1.59
CA PHE A 145 13.45 5.74 1.43
C PHE A 145 14.26 6.85 0.74
N CYS A 146 15.58 6.71 0.67
CA CYS A 146 16.43 7.66 -0.03
C CYS A 146 16.30 7.47 -1.55
N THR A 147 16.21 6.23 -2.02
CA THR A 147 16.02 5.90 -3.45
C THR A 147 14.56 5.66 -3.82
N MET A 148 13.66 5.60 -2.83
CA MET A 148 12.26 5.20 -3.00
C MET A 148 12.17 3.83 -3.68
N GLU A 149 12.89 2.85 -3.16
CA GLU A 149 12.94 1.49 -3.71
C GLU A 149 12.55 0.45 -2.67
N VAL A 150 11.94 -0.62 -3.16
CA VAL A 150 11.77 -1.85 -2.38
C VAL A 150 13.02 -2.68 -2.61
N GLU A 151 13.76 -2.93 -1.54
CA GLU A 151 14.93 -3.81 -1.59
C GLU A 151 14.50 -5.27 -1.46
N GLU A 152 13.47 -5.53 -0.66
CA GLU A 152 12.96 -6.88 -0.44
C GLU A 152 11.47 -6.85 -0.04
N ILE A 153 10.71 -7.81 -0.57
CA ILE A 153 9.40 -8.21 -0.02
C ILE A 153 9.40 -9.73 0.10
N ARG A 154 9.07 -10.23 1.29
CA ARG A 154 8.79 -11.64 1.55
C ARG A 154 7.49 -11.71 2.32
N ALA A 155 6.73 -12.79 2.16
CA ALA A 155 5.68 -13.11 3.12
C ALA A 155 5.94 -14.43 3.80
N SER A 156 5.58 -14.48 5.07
CA SER A 156 5.50 -15.68 5.89
C SER A 156 4.03 -15.96 6.20
N PHE A 157 3.68 -17.22 6.38
CA PHE A 157 2.34 -17.64 6.78
C PHE A 157 2.42 -18.30 8.15
N ASN A 158 1.50 -17.92 9.03
CA ASN A 158 1.38 -18.53 10.34
C ASN A 158 0.41 -19.70 10.23
N ASN A 159 0.93 -20.93 10.35
CA ASN A 159 0.19 -22.18 10.19
C ASN A 159 -0.83 -22.49 11.30
N ASN A 160 -1.21 -21.52 12.14
CA ASN A 160 -1.82 -21.81 13.44
C ASN A 160 -3.31 -21.50 13.59
N ASN A 161 -4.02 -20.93 12.61
CA ASN A 161 -5.38 -20.44 12.86
C ASN A 161 -6.42 -20.95 11.86
N GLY A 162 -7.30 -21.86 12.33
CA GLY A 162 -8.72 -21.82 11.97
C GLY A 162 -9.16 -22.61 10.74
N CYS A 163 -8.64 -23.82 10.53
CA CYS A 163 -9.35 -24.79 9.73
C CYS A 163 -10.29 -25.55 10.66
N ASP A 164 -11.51 -25.01 10.84
CA ASP A 164 -12.58 -25.77 11.48
C ASP A 164 -12.84 -27.02 10.61
N GLU A 165 -12.77 -28.20 11.22
CA GLU A 165 -13.10 -29.51 10.64
C GLU A 165 -14.58 -29.58 10.20
#